data_AF-A0A9D6QWY4-F1
#
_entry.id   AF-A0A9D6QWY4-F1
#
_cell.length_a   1.000
_cell.length_b   1.000
_cell.length_c   1.000
_cell.angle_alpha   90.00
_cell.angle_beta   90.00
_cell.angle_gamma   90.00
#
_symmetry.space_group_name_H-M   'P 1'
#
loop_
_entity.id
_entity.type
_entity.pdbx_description
1 polymer ?
#
loop_
_entity_poly.entity_id
_entity_poly.type
_entity_poly.pdbx_seq_one_letter_code
_entity_poly.pdbx_strand_id
1 'polypeptide(L)'
;TGASACTMLPVYDPTDGFVTGGGRIDSPAGKDLLNTSAVGPASFGFVSKYLKGASTPSGNLEFQFQAGNLNFKSSSMNWLVVTGQPRAQFQGTGTINGTSVCKFQVDAWDNSFPSGGAFVDAFGIKIYSCNSGGDVNGNRYSIDATPLTKGSILIHK
;
A
#
# COMPACT_ATOMS: atom_id res chain seq x y z
N THR A 1 13.24 16.44 31.28
CA THR A 1 12.07 16.59 30.40
C THR A 1 11.87 15.27 29.67
N GLY A 2 10.85 14.50 30.08
CA GLY A 2 10.60 13.16 29.53
C GLY A 2 9.99 13.27 28.13
N ALA A 3 10.56 12.55 27.18
CA ALA A 3 9.99 12.41 25.84
C ALA A 3 8.64 11.68 25.95
N SER A 4 7.56 12.33 25.55
CA SER A 4 6.25 11.69 25.40
C SER A 4 6.36 10.58 24.36
N ALA A 5 6.32 9.33 24.82
CA ALA A 5 6.11 8.19 23.95
C ALA A 5 4.63 8.21 23.51
N CYS A 6 4.38 8.70 22.30
CA CYS A 6 3.07 8.49 21.66
C CYS A 6 2.96 7.02 21.26
N THR A 7 2.42 6.19 22.15
CA THR A 7 1.93 4.86 21.79
C THR A 7 0.74 5.03 20.86
N MET A 8 0.97 4.86 19.56
CA MET A 8 -0.08 4.79 18.55
C MET A 8 -0.80 3.45 18.74
N LEU A 9 -1.94 3.46 19.44
CA LEU A 9 -2.84 2.31 19.46
C LEU A 9 -3.57 2.29 18.10
N PRO A 10 -3.43 1.26 17.25
CA PRO A 10 -4.30 1.11 16.11
C PRO A 10 -5.73 0.89 16.64
N VAL A 11 -6.58 1.91 16.53
CA VAL A 11 -8.00 1.77 16.85
C VAL A 11 -8.62 0.97 15.70
N TYR A 12 -8.93 -0.30 16.00
CA TYR A 12 -9.67 -1.17 15.12
C TYR A 12 -11.17 -0.92 15.32
N ASP A 13 -11.80 -0.24 14.38
CA ASP A 13 -13.26 -0.18 14.28
C ASP A 13 -13.72 -1.07 13.11
N PRO A 14 -14.27 -2.26 13.38
CA PRO A 14 -14.75 -3.17 12.35
C PRO A 14 -16.07 -2.74 11.69
N THR A 15 -16.65 -1.58 12.05
CA THR A 15 -18.03 -1.27 11.69
C THR A 15 -18.22 -0.33 10.50
N ASP A 16 -17.26 0.51 10.08
CA ASP A 16 -17.52 1.42 8.93
C ASP A 16 -16.30 1.99 8.15
N GLY A 17 -15.14 1.33 8.18
CA GLY A 17 -13.97 1.79 7.41
C GLY A 17 -13.79 1.10 6.04
N PHE A 18 -13.74 1.87 4.95
CA PHE A 18 -13.20 1.36 3.68
C PHE A 18 -12.34 2.39 2.95
N VAL A 19 -11.38 1.91 2.18
CA VAL A 19 -10.50 2.77 1.38
C VAL A 19 -10.59 2.36 -0.08
N THR A 20 -10.66 3.37 -0.94
CA THR A 20 -10.53 3.22 -2.38
C THR A 20 -9.44 4.16 -2.87
N GLY A 21 -8.79 3.79 -3.96
CA GLY A 21 -7.81 4.66 -4.55
C GLY A 21 -7.30 4.16 -5.87
N GLY A 22 -6.84 5.08 -6.69
CA GLY A 22 -6.21 4.75 -7.95
C GLY A 22 -5.41 5.95 -8.44
N GLY A 23 -4.26 5.67 -9.03
CA GLY A 23 -3.38 6.74 -9.42
C GLY A 23 -2.04 6.26 -9.92
N ARG A 24 -1.11 7.22 -9.93
CA ARG A 24 0.25 7.04 -10.43
C ARG A 24 1.24 7.72 -9.49
N ILE A 25 2.37 7.08 -9.29
CA ILE A 25 3.53 7.62 -8.58
C ILE A 25 4.74 7.53 -9.50
N ASP A 26 5.78 8.33 -9.23
CA ASP A 26 7.08 8.13 -9.84
C ASP A 26 7.92 7.18 -8.99
N SER A 27 8.36 6.06 -9.58
CA SER A 27 9.28 5.12 -8.95
C SER A 27 10.72 5.50 -9.30
N PRO A 28 11.55 5.94 -8.32
CA PRO A 28 12.97 6.16 -8.54
C PRO A 28 13.75 4.83 -8.63
N ALA A 29 15.03 4.95 -8.98
CA ALA A 29 15.95 3.81 -9.01
C ALA A 29 16.08 3.16 -7.62
N GLY A 30 16.40 1.87 -7.60
CA GLY A 30 16.63 1.10 -6.38
C GLY A 30 15.36 0.66 -5.64
N LYS A 31 14.17 1.02 -6.12
CA LYS A 31 12.89 0.58 -5.53
C LYS A 31 12.52 -0.85 -5.91
N ASP A 32 12.94 -1.28 -7.09
CA ASP A 32 12.91 -2.67 -7.54
C ASP A 32 14.29 -3.31 -7.28
N LEU A 33 14.36 -4.35 -6.43
CA LEU A 33 15.64 -5.00 -6.10
C LEU A 33 16.15 -5.96 -7.18
N LEU A 34 15.31 -6.40 -8.13
CA LEU A 34 15.76 -7.20 -9.28
C LEU A 34 16.16 -6.32 -10.46
N ASN A 35 15.55 -5.14 -10.59
CA ASN A 35 15.84 -4.16 -11.63
C ASN A 35 16.22 -2.83 -11.00
N THR A 36 17.39 -2.77 -10.35
CA THR A 36 17.80 -1.61 -9.53
C THR A 36 17.96 -0.31 -10.33
N SER A 37 18.20 -0.39 -11.64
CA SER A 37 18.26 0.78 -12.53
C SER A 37 16.89 1.16 -13.12
N ALA A 38 15.83 0.40 -12.87
CA ALA A 38 14.51 0.72 -13.38
C ALA A 38 13.97 1.99 -12.72
N VAL A 39 13.61 2.96 -13.54
CA VAL A 39 13.02 4.23 -13.14
C VAL A 39 11.82 4.48 -14.02
N GLY A 40 10.78 5.03 -13.43
CA GLY A 40 9.65 5.52 -14.18
C GLY A 40 8.36 5.45 -13.42
N PRO A 41 7.26 5.79 -14.09
CA PRO A 41 5.98 5.83 -13.43
C PRO A 41 5.47 4.42 -13.10
N ALA A 42 4.84 4.30 -11.93
CA ALA A 42 4.09 3.13 -11.52
C ALA A 42 2.63 3.51 -11.27
N SER A 43 1.71 2.68 -11.75
CA SER A 43 0.27 2.88 -11.59
C SER A 43 -0.30 1.90 -10.58
N PHE A 44 -1.33 2.29 -9.86
CA PHE A 44 -2.02 1.42 -8.92
C PHE A 44 -3.53 1.66 -8.93
N GLY A 45 -4.27 0.67 -8.45
CA GLY A 45 -5.68 0.76 -8.15
C GLY A 45 -6.05 -0.22 -7.05
N PHE A 46 -6.87 0.20 -6.10
CA PHE A 46 -7.31 -0.67 -5.03
C PHE A 46 -8.68 -0.30 -4.44
N VAL A 47 -9.27 -1.31 -3.82
CA VAL A 47 -10.36 -1.21 -2.85
C VAL A 47 -10.05 -2.16 -1.71
N SER A 48 -10.27 -1.73 -0.48
CA SER A 48 -10.19 -2.59 0.71
C SER A 48 -11.28 -2.19 1.70
N LYS A 49 -12.10 -3.17 2.09
CA LYS A 49 -13.32 -2.95 2.89
C LYS A 49 -13.63 -4.14 3.79
N TYR A 50 -14.01 -3.90 5.04
CA TYR A 50 -14.73 -4.91 5.82
C TYR A 50 -16.19 -4.95 5.36
N LEU A 51 -16.64 -6.12 4.90
CA LEU A 51 -18.06 -6.36 4.67
C LEU A 51 -18.78 -6.54 6.01
N LYS A 52 -20.08 -6.24 6.07
CA LYS A 52 -20.87 -6.35 7.29
C LYS A 52 -20.76 -7.76 7.88
N GLY A 53 -20.27 -7.85 9.13
CA GLY A 53 -20.09 -9.11 9.84
C GLY A 53 -18.83 -9.90 9.46
N ALA A 54 -17.96 -9.38 8.58
CA ALA A 54 -16.70 -10.01 8.22
C ALA A 54 -15.58 -9.64 9.21
N SER A 55 -14.78 -10.62 9.60
CA SER A 55 -13.55 -10.43 10.38
C SER A 55 -12.30 -10.21 9.52
N THR A 56 -12.43 -10.38 8.20
CA THR A 56 -11.36 -10.18 7.22
C THR A 56 -11.85 -9.23 6.13
N PRO A 57 -11.02 -8.28 5.69
CA PRO A 57 -11.40 -7.37 4.62
C PRO A 57 -11.54 -8.13 3.28
N SER A 58 -12.36 -7.57 2.40
CA SER A 58 -12.45 -7.95 0.99
C SER A 58 -11.96 -6.80 0.12
N GLY A 59 -11.58 -7.11 -1.12
CA GLY A 59 -11.16 -6.12 -2.09
C GLY A 59 -10.08 -6.62 -3.03
N ASN A 60 -9.48 -5.67 -3.74
CA ASN A 60 -8.49 -5.92 -4.78
C ASN A 60 -7.42 -4.83 -4.74
N LEU A 61 -6.20 -5.20 -5.08
CA LEU A 61 -5.08 -4.31 -5.36
C LEU A 61 -4.43 -4.76 -6.66
N GLU A 62 -4.18 -3.81 -7.54
CA GLU A 62 -3.32 -3.98 -8.71
C GLU A 62 -2.24 -2.88 -8.69
N PHE A 63 -1.00 -3.27 -8.98
CA PHE A 63 0.15 -2.38 -9.06
C PHE A 63 0.98 -2.75 -10.29
N GLN A 64 1.22 -1.77 -11.16
CA GLN A 64 1.94 -1.95 -12.41
C GLN A 64 3.14 -1.01 -12.47
N PHE A 65 4.32 -1.59 -12.55
CA PHE A 65 5.58 -0.90 -12.79
C PHE A 65 6.26 -1.49 -14.03
N GLN A 66 6.01 -0.86 -15.17
CA GLN A 66 6.43 -1.36 -16.49
C GLN A 66 7.96 -1.42 -16.64
N ALA A 67 8.69 -0.42 -16.13
CA ALA A 67 10.14 -0.37 -16.23
C ALA A 67 10.84 -1.53 -15.49
N GLY A 68 10.21 -2.10 -14.45
CA GLY A 68 10.69 -3.29 -13.74
C GLY A 68 10.01 -4.60 -14.16
N ASN A 69 9.21 -4.59 -15.24
CA ASN A 69 8.36 -5.70 -15.67
C ASN A 69 7.58 -6.34 -14.51
N LEU A 70 6.99 -5.50 -13.66
CA LEU A 70 6.30 -5.92 -12.44
C LEU A 70 4.82 -5.57 -12.55
N ASN A 71 3.99 -6.59 -12.72
CA ASN A 71 2.55 -6.50 -12.51
C ASN A 71 2.18 -7.31 -11.26
N PHE A 72 1.75 -6.64 -10.20
CA PHE A 72 1.31 -7.28 -8.97
C PHE A 72 -0.20 -7.22 -8.86
N LYS A 73 -0.82 -8.37 -8.58
CA LYS A 73 -2.26 -8.48 -8.34
C LYS A 73 -2.53 -9.23 -7.05
N SER A 74 -3.32 -8.63 -6.15
CA SER A 74 -3.72 -9.27 -4.91
C SER A 74 -4.61 -10.50 -5.16
N SER A 75 -4.42 -11.53 -4.35
CA SER A 75 -5.28 -12.71 -4.26
C SER A 75 -6.09 -12.71 -2.97
N SER A 76 -5.59 -12.09 -1.90
CA SER A 76 -6.28 -11.96 -0.61
C SER A 76 -6.01 -10.62 0.05
N MET A 77 -6.95 -10.18 0.88
CA MET A 77 -6.77 -9.12 1.87
C MET A 77 -6.81 -9.77 3.25
N ASN A 78 -5.77 -9.55 4.05
CA ASN A 78 -5.62 -10.19 5.35
C ASN A 78 -5.98 -9.23 6.49
N TRP A 79 -5.69 -7.95 6.31
CA TRP A 79 -5.93 -6.92 7.33
C TRP A 79 -6.05 -5.54 6.69
N LEU A 80 -6.90 -4.71 7.28
CA LEU A 80 -7.09 -3.30 7.00
C LEU A 80 -7.19 -2.57 8.34
N VAL A 81 -6.48 -1.44 8.46
CA VAL A 81 -6.65 -0.45 9.52
C VAL A 81 -6.85 0.91 8.87
N VAL A 82 -7.92 1.57 9.28
CA VAL A 82 -8.13 3.00 9.06
C VAL A 82 -7.78 3.69 10.37
N THR A 83 -6.79 4.57 10.35
CA THR A 83 -6.32 5.24 11.58
C THR A 83 -7.19 6.47 11.91
N GLY A 84 -6.93 7.11 13.05
CA GLY A 84 -7.58 8.38 13.41
C GLY A 84 -7.30 9.51 12.40
N GLN A 85 -6.16 9.47 11.72
CA GLN A 85 -5.82 10.33 10.58
C GLN A 85 -6.43 9.72 9.29
N PRO A 86 -6.68 10.49 8.21
CA PRO A 86 -7.13 9.94 6.93
C PRO A 86 -5.96 9.20 6.24
N ARG A 87 -5.57 8.10 6.87
CA ARG A 87 -4.54 7.15 6.49
C ARG A 87 -5.08 5.74 6.71
N ALA A 88 -4.98 4.91 5.69
CA ALA A 88 -5.38 3.51 5.70
C ALA A 88 -4.18 2.63 5.37
N GLN A 89 -3.98 1.57 6.14
CA GLN A 89 -2.97 0.56 5.91
C GLN A 89 -3.65 -0.77 5.69
N PHE A 90 -3.25 -1.51 4.66
CA PHE A 90 -3.77 -2.84 4.43
C PHE A 90 -2.71 -3.76 3.86
N GLN A 91 -2.91 -5.05 4.04
CA GLN A 91 -1.95 -6.06 3.63
C GLN A 91 -2.66 -7.32 3.17
N GLY A 92 -1.92 -8.14 2.42
CA GLY A 92 -2.39 -9.46 2.06
C GLY A 92 -1.39 -10.23 1.23
N THR A 93 -1.90 -11.08 0.35
CA THR A 93 -1.08 -11.85 -0.58
C THR A 93 -1.53 -11.59 -2.00
N GLY A 94 -0.62 -11.80 -2.94
CA GLY A 94 -0.89 -11.67 -4.36
C GLY A 94 0.23 -12.28 -5.17
N THR A 95 0.17 -12.10 -6.49
CA THR A 95 1.16 -12.65 -7.41
C THR A 95 1.84 -11.57 -8.20
N ILE A 96 3.12 -11.80 -8.51
CA ILE A 96 3.83 -11.04 -9.53
C ILE A 96 3.72 -11.78 -10.85
N ASN A 97 3.22 -11.11 -11.88
CA ASN A 97 3.04 -11.62 -13.24
C ASN A 97 2.31 -12.97 -13.28
N GLY A 98 1.37 -13.20 -12.34
CA GLY A 98 0.56 -14.42 -12.27
C GLY A 98 1.29 -15.70 -11.83
N THR A 99 2.52 -15.60 -11.30
CA THR A 99 3.35 -16.78 -11.01
C THR A 99 3.52 -17.04 -9.51
N SER A 100 4.42 -16.31 -8.85
CA SER A 100 4.81 -16.56 -7.45
C SER A 100 3.94 -15.76 -6.49
N VAL A 101 3.54 -16.39 -5.38
CA VAL A 101 2.80 -15.73 -4.31
C VAL A 101 3.76 -14.95 -3.42
N CYS A 102 3.42 -13.69 -3.19
CA CYS A 102 4.19 -12.73 -2.39
C CYS A 102 3.24 -12.04 -1.41
N LYS A 103 3.75 -11.68 -0.22
CA LYS A 103 3.04 -10.79 0.68
C LYS A 103 3.16 -9.34 0.16
N PHE A 104 2.21 -8.51 0.53
CA PHE A 104 2.30 -7.07 0.30
C PHE A 104 1.75 -6.28 1.48
N GLN A 105 2.19 -5.02 1.60
CA GLN A 105 1.64 -4.01 2.49
C GLN A 105 1.48 -2.70 1.72
N VAL A 106 0.36 -2.01 1.94
CA VAL A 106 0.07 -0.69 1.40
C VAL A 106 -0.08 0.32 2.54
N ASP A 107 0.41 1.53 2.29
CA ASP A 107 0.17 2.71 3.11
C ASP A 107 -0.45 3.80 2.25
N ALA A 108 -1.73 4.10 2.47
CA ALA A 108 -2.53 5.02 1.67
C ALA A 108 -2.95 6.23 2.52
N TRP A 109 -2.77 7.42 1.96
CA TRP A 109 -3.11 8.70 2.60
C TRP A 109 -4.12 9.44 1.73
N ASP A 110 -5.20 9.90 2.34
CA ASP A 110 -6.23 10.76 1.74
C ASP A 110 -6.01 12.18 2.27
N ASN A 111 -5.58 13.07 1.37
CA ASN A 111 -5.34 14.50 1.56
C ASN A 111 -4.68 14.87 2.91
N SER A 112 -3.67 14.12 3.31
CA SER A 112 -3.02 14.27 4.63
C SER A 112 -1.53 13.96 4.64
N PHE A 113 -0.96 13.62 3.49
CA PHE A 113 0.48 13.50 3.38
C PHE A 113 1.10 14.89 3.17
N PRO A 114 2.01 15.34 4.04
CA PRO A 114 2.61 16.67 3.93
C PRO A 114 3.56 16.72 2.72
N SER A 115 3.32 17.67 1.81
CA SER A 115 4.13 17.88 0.61
C SER A 115 4.15 19.37 0.24
N GLY A 116 5.33 19.99 0.28
CA GLY A 116 5.53 21.37 -0.22
C GLY A 116 4.63 22.44 0.42
N GLY A 117 4.22 22.26 1.69
CA GLY A 117 3.33 23.19 2.39
C GLY A 117 1.83 22.94 2.21
N ALA A 118 1.46 21.91 1.45
CA ALA A 118 0.09 21.41 1.33
C ALA A 118 -0.02 19.97 1.84
N PHE A 119 -1.25 19.49 1.99
CA PHE A 119 -1.54 18.07 2.13
C PHE A 119 -2.04 17.52 0.81
N VAL A 120 -1.63 16.30 0.50
CA VAL A 120 -1.97 15.61 -0.75
C VAL A 120 -2.23 14.14 -0.48
N ASP A 121 -2.81 13.46 -1.47
CA ASP A 121 -2.87 12.01 -1.49
C ASP A 121 -1.48 11.43 -1.68
N ALA A 122 -1.20 10.33 -0.97
CA ALA A 122 0.05 9.61 -1.12
C ALA A 122 -0.16 8.10 -1.04
N PHE A 123 0.66 7.38 -1.79
CA PHE A 123 0.62 5.93 -1.87
C PHE A 123 2.02 5.35 -1.65
N GLY A 124 2.11 4.37 -0.77
CA GLY A 124 3.28 3.55 -0.53
C GLY A 124 2.93 2.08 -0.65
N ILE A 125 3.87 1.27 -1.14
CA ILE A 125 3.70 -0.17 -1.25
C ILE A 125 5.02 -0.91 -1.00
N LYS A 126 4.92 -2.00 -0.26
CA LYS A 126 5.97 -3.01 -0.10
C LYS A 126 5.45 -4.33 -0.64
N ILE A 127 6.16 -4.89 -1.60
CA ILE A 127 5.98 -6.24 -2.12
C ILE A 127 7.19 -7.04 -1.68
N TYR A 128 6.99 -8.04 -0.83
CA TYR A 128 8.07 -8.85 -0.28
C TYR A 128 8.60 -9.83 -1.32
N SER A 129 9.82 -10.33 -1.12
CA SER A 129 10.35 -11.43 -1.92
C SER A 129 9.40 -12.64 -1.87
N CYS A 130 9.11 -13.20 -3.04
CA CYS A 130 8.15 -14.30 -3.20
C CYS A 130 8.80 -15.65 -2.80
N ASN A 131 7.98 -16.64 -2.45
CA ASN A 131 8.39 -18.01 -2.12
C ASN A 131 9.15 -18.25 -0.78
N SER A 132 9.46 -17.23 0.02
CA SER A 132 10.11 -17.40 1.35
C SER A 132 9.13 -17.37 2.54
N GLY A 133 7.85 -17.68 2.36
CA GLY A 133 6.85 -17.52 3.45
C GLY A 133 6.70 -16.07 3.95
N GLY A 134 7.27 -15.09 3.22
CA GLY A 134 7.27 -13.68 3.58
C GLY A 134 8.45 -13.21 4.44
N ASP A 135 9.40 -14.07 4.80
CA ASP A 135 10.60 -13.65 5.55
C ASP A 135 11.81 -14.47 5.12
N VAL A 136 12.81 -13.79 4.55
CA VAL A 136 14.16 -13.63 5.14
C VAL A 136 14.91 -12.58 4.31
N ASN A 137 14.94 -11.33 4.81
CA ASN A 137 15.82 -10.23 4.36
C ASN A 137 15.64 -9.65 2.95
N GLY A 138 14.42 -9.32 2.50
CA GLY A 138 14.31 -8.48 1.29
C GLY A 138 12.90 -8.15 0.81
N ASN A 139 12.81 -7.02 0.09
CA ASN A 139 11.63 -6.61 -0.65
C ASN A 139 11.86 -6.86 -2.14
N ARG A 140 10.88 -7.40 -2.87
CA ARG A 140 10.95 -7.42 -4.34
C ARG A 140 10.77 -6.02 -4.91
N TYR A 141 9.86 -5.24 -4.33
CA TYR A 141 9.65 -3.83 -4.65
C TYR A 141 9.23 -3.09 -3.37
N SER A 142 9.76 -1.90 -3.12
CA SER A 142 9.38 -1.12 -1.93
C SER A 142 9.52 0.37 -2.16
N ILE A 143 8.41 1.10 -2.04
CA ILE A 143 8.38 2.54 -2.00
C ILE A 143 7.56 3.00 -0.80
N ASP A 144 8.13 3.93 -0.02
CA ASP A 144 7.39 4.59 1.05
C ASP A 144 6.28 5.47 0.47
N ALA A 145 5.33 5.88 1.31
CA ALA A 145 4.26 6.76 0.87
C ALA A 145 4.85 8.02 0.20
N THR A 146 4.48 8.22 -1.07
CA THR A 146 4.93 9.34 -1.88
C THR A 146 3.72 10.02 -2.53
N PRO A 147 3.73 11.35 -2.71
CA PRO A 147 2.65 12.07 -3.37
C PRO A 147 2.24 11.45 -4.70
N LEU A 148 0.94 11.43 -4.97
CA LEU A 148 0.44 11.03 -6.28
C LEU A 148 0.85 12.06 -7.34
N THR A 149 1.33 11.57 -8.48
CA THR A 149 1.53 12.39 -9.68
C THR A 149 0.20 12.57 -10.44
N LYS A 150 -0.74 11.64 -10.26
CA LYS A 150 -2.10 11.66 -10.79
C LYS A 150 -2.99 10.70 -10.00
N GLY A 151 -4.28 10.99 -9.91
CA GLY A 151 -5.29 10.11 -9.32
C GLY A 151 -5.82 10.65 -8.01
N SER A 152 -6.47 9.78 -7.23
CA SER A 152 -7.04 10.13 -5.93
C SER A 152 -7.14 8.91 -5.02
N ILE A 153 -7.11 9.16 -3.71
CA ILE A 153 -7.40 8.18 -2.65
C ILE A 153 -8.53 8.75 -1.80
N LEU A 154 -9.51 7.92 -1.46
CA LEU A 154 -10.62 8.29 -0.60
C LEU A 154 -10.78 7.27 0.53
N ILE A 155 -10.74 7.76 1.76
CA ILE A 155 -10.95 6.99 2.98
C ILE A 155 -12.35 7.31 3.50
N HIS A 156 -13.19 6.28 3.54
CA HIS A 156 -14.54 6.34 4.07
C HIS A 156 -14.54 5.83 5.50
N LYS A 157 -15.25 6.55 6.36
CA LYS A 157 -15.45 6.28 7.79
C LYS A 157 -16.93 6.27 8.11
#